data_AF-A0A949P8N3-F1
#
_entry.id   AF-A0A949P8N3-F1
#
_cell.length_a   1.000
_cell.length_b   1.000
_cell.length_c   1.000
_cell.angle_alpha   90.00
_cell.angle_beta   90.00
_cell.angle_gamma   90.00
#
_symmetry.space_group_name_H-M   'P 1'
#
loop_
_entity.id
_entity.type
_entity.pdbx_description
1 polymer ?
#
loop_
_entity_poly.entity_id
_entity_poly.type
_entity_poly.pdbx_seq_one_letter_code
_entity_poly.pdbx_strand_id
1 'polypeptide(L)' 'MARVLYRLTAAPARIADIGYVMPGTLTQRHTRCGTPTCRCHADPPQLHGPYWQWTSKVNGKAVTRRQAKHKPTQV' A
#
# COMPACT_ATOMS: atom_id res chain seq x y z
N MET A 1 18.96 3.96 -11.06
CA MET A 1 17.94 3.21 -10.29
C MET A 1 18.64 2.38 -9.23
N ALA A 2 18.76 2.89 -8.00
CA ALA A 2 19.47 2.20 -6.93
C ALA A 2 18.63 1.02 -6.42
N ARG A 3 19.18 -0.20 -6.52
CA ARG A 3 18.55 -1.43 -6.04
C ARG A 3 18.94 -1.60 -4.57
N VAL A 4 18.09 -1.16 -3.66
CA VAL A 4 18.27 -1.42 -2.22
C VAL A 4 17.97 -2.90 -1.98
N LEU A 5 19.02 -3.70 -1.83
CA LEU A 5 18.92 -5.13 -1.54
C LEU A 5 18.76 -5.31 -0.02
N TYR A 6 17.52 -5.45 0.44
CA TYR A 6 17.27 -5.84 1.83
C TYR A 6 17.62 -7.33 2.00
N ARG A 7 18.73 -7.65 2.68
CA ARG A 7 18.98 -9.00 3.17
C ARG A 7 18.01 -9.28 4.33
N LEU A 8 16.93 -10.00 4.04
CA LEU A 8 16.03 -10.53 5.06
C LEU A 8 16.72 -11.72 5.73
N THR A 9 17.57 -11.48 6.74
CA THR A 9 18.09 -12.54 7.62
C THR A 9 17.07 -12.87 8.72
N ALA A 10 15.79 -12.95 8.36
CA ALA A 10 14.76 -13.35 9.29
C ALA A 10 14.88 -14.87 9.50
N ALA A 11 14.89 -15.31 10.77
CA ALA A 11 14.79 -16.72 11.11
C ALA A 11 13.57 -17.32 10.36
N PRO A 12 13.78 -18.25 9.41
CA PRO A 12 12.74 -18.66 8.44
C PRO A 12 11.50 -19.27 9.11
N ALA A 13 11.65 -19.79 10.34
CA ALA A 13 10.56 -20.41 11.10
C ALA A 13 9.34 -19.49 11.27
N ARG A 14 9.53 -18.20 11.61
CA ARG A 14 8.39 -17.29 11.86
C ARG A 14 7.65 -16.86 10.60
N ILE A 15 8.27 -16.96 9.43
CA ILE A 15 7.64 -16.61 8.14
C ILE A 15 6.91 -17.82 7.58
N ALA A 16 7.42 -19.05 7.82
CA ALA A 16 6.80 -20.28 7.36
C ALA A 16 5.37 -20.46 7.87
N ASP A 17 5.09 -20.05 9.12
CA ASP A 17 3.76 -20.16 9.74
C ASP A 17 2.71 -19.23 9.11
N ILE A 18 3.13 -18.20 8.38
CA ILE A 18 2.24 -17.19 7.74
C ILE A 18 1.65 -17.75 6.42
N GLY A 19 2.23 -18.83 5.89
CA GLY A 19 1.81 -19.45 4.63
C GLY A 19 2.37 -18.72 3.41
N TYR A 20 1.49 -18.33 2.47
CA TYR A 20 1.93 -17.77 1.18
C TYR A 20 2.37 -16.30 1.29
N VAL A 21 3.60 -16.03 0.83
CA VAL A 21 4.15 -14.67 0.72
C VAL A 21 4.21 -14.25 -0.74
N MET A 22 3.65 -13.07 -1.06
CA MET A 22 3.74 -12.50 -2.41
C MET A 22 4.91 -11.50 -2.51
N PRO A 23 5.86 -11.70 -3.44
CA PRO A 23 6.95 -10.75 -3.63
C PRO A 23 6.41 -9.44 -4.18
N GLY A 24 6.96 -8.31 -3.75
CA GLY A 24 6.60 -6.99 -4.25
C GLY A 24 6.93 -5.88 -3.26
N THR A 25 6.58 -4.66 -3.63
CA THR A 25 6.74 -3.47 -2.79
C THR A 25 5.39 -3.04 -2.26
N LEU A 26 5.30 -2.81 -0.95
CA LEU A 26 4.14 -2.22 -0.30
C LEU A 26 4.39 -0.71 -0.10
N THR A 27 3.45 0.13 -0.51
CA THR A 27 3.54 1.59 -0.40
C THR A 27 2.29 2.16 0.25
N GLN A 28 2.48 3.07 1.19
CA GLN A 28 1.42 3.83 1.85
C GLN A 28 1.05 5.07 1.01
N ARG A 29 -0.24 5.30 0.78
CA ARG A 29 -0.74 6.51 0.10
C ARG A 29 -1.85 7.17 0.88
N HIS A 30 -1.86 8.49 0.87
CA HIS A 30 -3.01 9.31 1.26
C HIS A 30 -3.56 10.01 0.02
N THR A 31 -4.87 10.02 -0.17
CA THR A 31 -5.51 10.51 -1.41
C THR A 31 -6.72 11.40 -1.11
N ARG A 32 -7.08 12.24 -2.09
CA ARG A 32 -8.35 12.97 -2.09
C ARG A 32 -9.45 12.09 -2.68
N CYS A 33 -10.69 12.29 -2.24
CA CYS A 33 -11.86 11.66 -2.85
C CYS A 33 -12.45 12.56 -3.95
N GLY A 34 -13.42 12.04 -4.70
CA GLY A 34 -14.12 12.79 -5.75
C GLY A 34 -15.18 13.76 -5.24
N THR A 35 -15.54 13.70 -3.95
CA THR A 35 -16.60 14.54 -3.37
C THR A 35 -16.06 15.95 -3.10
N PRO A 36 -16.55 17.01 -3.77
CA PRO A 36 -15.99 18.36 -3.64
C PRO A 36 -16.09 18.93 -2.21
N THR A 37 -17.13 18.56 -1.48
CA THR A 37 -17.40 19.04 -0.10
C THR A 37 -16.61 18.29 0.97
N CYS A 38 -15.79 17.31 0.60
CA CYS A 38 -15.03 16.54 1.58
C CYS A 38 -13.88 17.36 2.19
N ARG A 39 -13.61 17.14 3.48
CA ARG A 39 -12.48 17.75 4.22
C ARG A 39 -11.11 17.46 3.60
N CYS A 40 -10.99 16.44 2.74
CA CYS A 40 -9.76 16.20 1.99
C CYS A 40 -9.40 17.30 0.98
N HIS A 41 -10.35 18.19 0.67
CA HIS A 41 -10.16 19.37 -0.18
C HIS A 41 -10.04 20.68 0.61
N ALA A 42 -10.11 20.64 1.94
CA ALA A 42 -9.94 21.82 2.79
C ALA A 42 -8.49 22.35 2.77
N ASP A 43 -8.28 23.51 3.38
CA ASP A 43 -6.96 24.08 3.66
C ASP A 43 -6.81 24.31 5.18
N PRO A 44 -5.95 23.56 5.90
CA PRO A 44 -5.10 22.47 5.39
C PRO A 44 -5.89 21.18 5.08
N PRO A 45 -5.47 20.39 4.07
CA PRO A 45 -6.22 19.22 3.61
C PRO A 45 -6.11 18.02 4.56
N GLN A 46 -7.25 17.38 4.84
CA GLN A 46 -7.31 16.12 5.60
C GLN A 46 -7.45 14.92 4.66
N LEU A 47 -6.32 14.39 4.17
CA LEU A 47 -6.30 13.33 3.17
C LEU A 47 -6.80 11.99 3.71
N HIS A 48 -7.49 11.21 2.86
CA HIS A 48 -7.89 9.86 3.21
C HIS A 48 -6.72 8.89 3.14
N GLY A 49 -6.63 7.99 4.10
CA GLY A 49 -5.69 6.89 4.07
C GLY A 49 -5.41 6.37 5.48
N PRO A 50 -4.40 5.49 5.62
CA PRO A 50 -3.54 5.02 4.54
C PRO A 50 -4.19 3.99 3.61
N TYR A 51 -4.04 4.18 2.30
CA TYR A 51 -4.25 3.14 1.31
C TYR A 51 -2.95 2.41 1.03
N TRP A 52 -2.95 1.10 1.29
CA TRP A 52 -1.83 0.24 0.95
C TRP A 52 -1.91 -0.19 -0.51
N GLN A 53 -0.84 0.11 -1.25
CA GLN A 53 -0.64 -0.33 -2.62
C GLN A 53 0.48 -1.35 -2.67
N TRP A 54 0.20 -2.52 -3.22
CA TRP A 54 1.19 -3.56 -3.48
C TRP A 54 1.51 -3.57 -4.97
N THR A 55 2.79 -3.46 -5.31
CA THR A 55 3.27 -3.53 -6.69
C THR A 55 4.23 -4.69 -6.85
N SER A 56 4.01 -5.51 -7.87
CA SER A 56 4.88 -6.65 -8.19
C SER A 56 5.03 -6.85 -9.70
N LYS A 57 5.92 -7.75 -10.10
CA LYS A 57 6.14 -8.15 -11.48
C LYS A 57 5.42 -9.49 -11.73
N VAL A 58 4.43 -9.48 -12.61
CA VAL A 58 3.73 -10.69 -13.08
C VAL A 58 3.99 -10.80 -14.57
N ASN A 59 4.59 -11.91 -15.02
CA ASN A 59 4.98 -12.13 -16.42
C ASN A 59 5.80 -10.95 -17.00
N GLY A 60 6.76 -10.44 -16.24
CA GLY A 60 7.60 -9.28 -16.63
C GLY A 60 6.92 -7.90 -16.56
N LYS A 61 5.58 -7.86 -16.42
CA LYS A 61 4.79 -6.62 -16.37
C LYS A 61 4.56 -6.17 -14.93
N ALA A 62 4.63 -4.86 -14.68
CA ALA A 62 4.34 -4.31 -13.37
C ALA A 62 2.82 -4.31 -13.14
N VAL A 63 2.38 -4.98 -12.07
CA VAL A 63 0.99 -5.03 -11.63
C VAL A 63 0.91 -4.34 -10.28
N THR A 64 0.03 -3.33 -10.17
CA THR A 64 -0.23 -2.62 -8.92
C THR A 64 -1.64 -2.94 -8.45
N ARG A 65 -1.79 -3.38 -7.20
CA ARG A 65 -3.08 -3.63 -6.55
C ARG A 65 -3.20 -2.74 -5.33
N ARG A 66 -4.37 -2.12 -5.13
CA ARG A 66 -4.69 -1.36 -3.92
C ARG A 66 -5.60 -2.23 -3.06
N GLN A 67 -5.28 -2.38 -1.77
CA GLN A 67 -6.25 -2.92 -0.81
C GLN A 67 -7.24 -1.81 -0.45
N ALA A 68 -8.46 -1.91 -0.98
CA ALA A 68 -9.57 -1.04 -0.62
C ALA A 68 -10.24 -1.56 0.66
N LYS A 69 -9.52 -1.52 1.80
CA LYS A 69 -10.10 -1.86 3.11
C LYS A 69 -9.75 -0.78 4.12
N HIS A 70 -10.17 0.45 3.82
CA HIS A 70 -10.47 1.43 4.85
C HIS A 70 -11.88 1.91 4.55
N LYS A 71 -12.81 1.74 5.50
CA LYS A 71 -14.09 2.44 5.44
C LYS A 71 -13.71 3.92 5.41
N PRO A 72 -14.15 4.74 4.44
CA PRO A 72 -13.93 6.18 4.55
C PRO A 72 -14.47 6.55 5.93
N THR A 73 -13.62 7.13 6.78
CA THR A 73 -14.08 7.71 8.05
C THR A 73 -15.14 8.71 7.64
N GLN A 74 -16.41 8.31 7.76
CA GLN A 74 -17.54 9.16 7.49
C GLN A 74 -17.54 10.16 8.64
N VAL A 75 -17.29 11.41 8.30
CA VAL A 75 -17.43 12.58 9.16
C VAL A 75 -18.30 13.60 8.46
#